data_AF-A0AAU6EV27-F1
#
_entry.id   AF-A0AAU6EV27-F1
#
_cell.length_a   1.000
_cell.length_b   1.000
_cell.length_c   1.000
_cell.angle_alpha   90.00
_cell.angle_beta   90.00
_cell.angle_gamma   90.00
#
_symmetry.space_group_name_H-M   'P 1'
#
loop_
_entity.id
_entity.type
_entity.pdbx_description
1 polymer ?
#
loop_
_entity_poly.entity_id
_entity_poly.type
_entity_poly.pdbx_seq_one_letter_code
_entity_poly.pdbx_strand_id
1 'polypeptide(L)'
;MRTRRSLSALFGAATLVLGLTAAASAAPSAVADGKPCGYFATSKDSFYNHCTGDGSNVVIKVDAVLAPDYDTCVTPGTSWLGPRSKVRNAWYAGRTC
;
A
#
# COMPACT_ATOMS: atom_id res chain seq x y z
N MET A 1 5.03 -31.37 70.02
CA MET A 1 3.83 -30.51 70.07
C MET A 1 4.21 -29.10 69.67
N ARG A 2 3.25 -28.38 69.04
CA ARG A 2 3.22 -26.93 68.74
C ARG A 2 4.00 -26.49 67.49
N THR A 3 3.34 -26.48 66.32
CA THR A 3 2.45 -25.42 65.76
C THR A 3 3.22 -24.15 65.39
N ARG A 4 2.98 -23.44 64.29
CA ARG A 4 2.08 -23.51 63.11
C ARG A 4 2.58 -22.34 62.24
N ARG A 5 2.42 -22.49 60.92
CA ARG A 5 2.12 -21.44 59.92
C ARG A 5 2.91 -20.12 59.97
N SER A 6 3.43 -19.70 58.83
CA SER A 6 2.90 -18.50 58.15
C SER A 6 3.30 -18.50 56.68
N LEU A 7 2.26 -18.43 55.84
CA LEU A 7 2.35 -18.23 54.40
C LEU A 7 3.05 -16.89 54.12
N SER A 8 4.12 -16.91 53.33
CA SER A 8 4.68 -15.69 52.76
C SER A 8 4.31 -15.65 51.28
N ALA A 9 3.59 -14.59 50.95
CA ALA A 9 2.79 -14.40 49.77
C ALA A 9 3.61 -14.40 48.47
N LEU A 10 3.04 -15.04 47.46
CA LEU A 10 3.36 -14.87 46.05
C LEU A 10 3.13 -13.42 45.64
N PHE A 11 4.19 -12.71 45.27
CA PHE A 11 4.09 -11.52 44.42
C PHE A 11 4.83 -11.81 43.11
N GLY A 12 4.10 -12.44 42.18
CA GLY A 12 4.53 -12.59 40.80
C GLY A 12 4.38 -11.26 40.08
N ALA A 13 5.49 -10.61 39.77
CA ALA A 13 5.52 -9.46 38.88
C ALA A 13 5.43 -9.97 37.43
N ALA A 14 4.24 -9.91 36.84
CA ALA A 14 4.05 -10.14 35.42
C ALA A 14 4.48 -8.89 34.65
N THR A 15 5.70 -8.89 34.12
CA THR A 15 6.16 -7.86 33.17
C THR A 15 5.57 -8.16 31.79
N LEU A 16 4.46 -7.50 31.45
CA LEU A 16 3.94 -7.44 30.08
C LEU A 16 4.87 -6.56 29.24
N VAL A 17 5.88 -7.17 28.62
CA VAL A 17 6.66 -6.53 27.55
C VAL A 17 5.78 -6.57 26.29
N LEU A 18 5.04 -5.50 26.05
CA LEU A 18 4.38 -5.26 24.76
C LEU A 18 5.48 -4.97 23.73
N GLY A 19 5.90 -6.02 23.02
CA GLY A 19 6.72 -5.88 21.82
C GLY A 19 5.90 -5.21 20.72
N LEU A 20 6.00 -3.88 20.60
CA LEU A 20 5.56 -3.17 19.39
C LEU A 20 6.58 -3.49 18.27
N THR A 21 6.34 -4.57 17.54
CA THR A 21 6.96 -4.74 16.22
C THR A 21 6.25 -3.82 15.24
N ALA A 22 6.70 -2.57 15.18
CA ALA A 22 6.37 -1.68 14.08
C ALA A 22 7.13 -2.17 12.83
N ALA A 23 6.54 -3.11 12.10
CA ALA A 23 6.94 -3.39 10.73
C ALA A 23 6.48 -2.23 9.85
N ALA A 24 7.22 -1.12 9.90
CA ALA A 24 7.13 -0.07 8.90
C ALA A 24 7.85 -0.57 7.64
N SER A 25 7.16 -1.37 6.83
CA SER A 25 7.55 -1.61 5.45
C SER A 25 7.32 -0.30 4.68
N ALA A 26 8.26 0.64 4.78
CA ALA A 26 8.35 1.73 3.84
C ALA A 26 8.72 1.10 2.48
N ALA A 27 7.70 0.83 1.66
CA ALA A 27 7.92 0.51 0.26
C ALA A 27 8.78 1.64 -0.33
N PRO A 28 9.88 1.34 -1.05
CA PRO A 28 10.65 2.37 -1.71
C PRO A 28 9.70 3.16 -2.60
N SER A 29 9.59 4.46 -2.32
CA SER A 29 8.96 5.42 -3.22
C SER A 29 9.83 5.50 -4.47
N ALA A 30 9.67 4.55 -5.37
CA ALA A 30 10.44 4.42 -6.59
C ALA A 30 10.00 5.51 -7.57
N VAL A 31 10.29 6.78 -7.29
CA VAL A 31 9.88 7.91 -8.13
C VAL A 31 10.33 7.72 -9.59
N ALA A 32 9.44 7.21 -10.44
CA ALA A 32 9.57 7.36 -11.88
C ALA A 32 9.09 8.79 -12.23
N ASP A 33 9.90 9.55 -12.97
CA ASP A 33 9.60 10.93 -13.40
C ASP A 33 9.27 11.94 -12.28
N GLY A 34 9.77 11.70 -11.06
CA GLY A 34 9.48 12.56 -9.90
C GLY A 34 7.99 12.61 -9.52
N LYS A 35 7.24 11.56 -9.87
CA LYS A 35 5.82 11.36 -9.50
C LYS A 35 5.69 10.14 -8.59
N PRO A 36 4.65 10.08 -7.72
CA PRO A 36 4.39 8.88 -6.94
C PRO A 36 4.10 7.70 -7.87
N CYS A 37 4.43 6.49 -7.43
CA CYS A 37 4.10 5.26 -8.16
C CYS A 37 2.62 4.91 -8.04
N GLY A 38 2.10 4.27 -9.08
CA GLY A 38 0.69 3.89 -9.14
C GLY A 38 -0.21 5.07 -9.51
N TYR A 39 -1.47 5.00 -9.08
CA TYR A 39 -2.45 6.04 -9.38
C TYR A 39 -2.14 7.32 -8.61
N PHE A 40 -2.20 8.44 -9.33
CA PHE A 40 -2.21 9.77 -8.74
C PHE A 40 -3.07 10.69 -9.59
N ALA A 41 -3.47 11.82 -9.01
CA ALA A 41 -4.29 12.77 -9.72
C ALA A 41 -3.93 14.20 -9.38
N THR A 42 -4.16 15.10 -10.33
CA THR A 42 -4.12 16.55 -10.14
C THR A 42 -5.54 17.07 -9.94
N SER A 43 -5.70 18.38 -9.88
CA SER A 43 -7.02 19.01 -9.84
C SER A 43 -7.87 18.74 -11.10
N LYS A 44 -7.23 18.38 -12.23
CA LYS A 44 -7.89 18.22 -13.53
C LYS A 44 -7.81 16.82 -14.10
N ASP A 45 -6.73 16.10 -13.83
CA ASP A 45 -6.37 14.89 -14.55
C ASP A 45 -6.01 13.74 -13.61
N SER A 46 -6.24 12.53 -14.09
CA SER A 46 -5.91 11.26 -13.45
C SER A 46 -4.79 10.58 -14.23
N PHE A 47 -3.81 10.04 -13.52
CA PHE A 47 -2.63 9.42 -14.08
C PHE A 47 -2.30 8.09 -13.39
N TYR A 48 -1.52 7.25 -14.07
CA TYR A 48 -0.86 6.10 -13.49
C TYR A 48 0.63 6.16 -13.80
N ASN A 49 1.47 6.14 -12.76
CA ASN A 49 2.91 6.08 -12.92
C ASN A 49 3.40 4.65 -12.74
N HIS A 50 3.86 4.02 -13.82
CA HIS A 50 4.45 2.70 -13.76
C HIS A 50 5.94 2.78 -13.44
N CYS A 51 6.25 2.61 -12.16
CA CYS A 51 7.61 2.56 -11.65
C CYS A 51 8.16 1.15 -11.76
N THR A 52 8.72 0.79 -12.92
CA THR A 52 9.56 -0.40 -13.04
C THR A 52 10.94 -0.04 -13.57
N GLY A 53 11.95 -0.78 -13.13
CA GLY A 53 13.33 -0.64 -13.63
C GLY A 53 13.66 -1.58 -14.78
N ASP A 54 12.83 -2.59 -15.04
CA ASP A 54 13.07 -3.63 -16.04
C ASP A 54 12.51 -3.30 -17.43
N GLY A 55 11.83 -2.17 -17.57
CA GLY A 55 11.23 -1.73 -18.83
C GLY A 55 9.95 -2.48 -19.23
N SER A 56 9.40 -3.35 -18.38
CA SER A 56 8.18 -4.11 -18.67
C SER A 56 6.95 -3.21 -18.77
N ASN A 57 5.97 -3.62 -19.60
CA ASN A 57 4.65 -2.99 -19.59
C ASN A 57 3.72 -3.79 -18.68
N VAL A 58 2.73 -3.11 -18.12
CA VAL A 58 1.79 -3.72 -17.19
C VAL A 58 0.36 -3.42 -17.56
N VAL A 59 -0.52 -4.39 -17.31
CA VAL A 59 -1.95 -4.14 -17.34
C VAL A 59 -2.37 -3.50 -16.03
N ILE A 60 -3.10 -2.40 -16.12
CA ILE A 60 -3.76 -1.75 -14.99
C ILE A 60 -5.27 -1.85 -15.14
N LYS A 61 -5.96 -1.98 -14.00
CA LYS A 61 -7.41 -1.83 -13.91
C LYS A 61 -7.71 -0.37 -13.56
N VAL A 62 -8.54 0.28 -14.37
CA VAL A 62 -9.02 1.66 -14.15
C VAL A 62 -10.45 1.63 -13.62
N ASP A 63 -10.67 2.25 -12.46
CA ASP A 63 -11.99 2.44 -11.84
C ASP A 63 -12.62 3.73 -12.38
N ALA A 64 -13.67 3.58 -13.17
CA ALA A 64 -14.33 4.68 -13.87
C ALA A 64 -15.60 5.14 -13.12
N VAL A 65 -15.88 6.46 -13.13
CA VAL A 65 -16.99 7.03 -12.33
C VAL A 65 -18.36 6.71 -12.91
N LEU A 66 -18.52 6.86 -14.24
CA LEU A 66 -19.82 6.76 -14.95
C LEU A 66 -19.72 5.84 -16.18
N ALA A 67 -18.75 4.93 -16.17
CA ALA A 67 -18.52 3.94 -17.21
C ALA A 67 -18.07 2.64 -16.54
N PRO A 68 -18.13 1.50 -17.24
CA PRO A 68 -17.53 0.28 -16.75
C PRO A 68 -16.02 0.44 -16.55
N ASP A 69 -15.51 -0.22 -15.51
CA ASP A 69 -14.07 -0.35 -15.30
C ASP A 69 -13.42 -1.08 -16.47
N TYR A 70 -12.18 -0.74 -16.79
CA TYR A 70 -11.47 -1.30 -17.93
C TYR A 70 -10.02 -1.64 -17.60
N ASP A 71 -9.49 -2.62 -18.33
CA ASP A 71 -8.07 -2.95 -18.33
C ASP A 71 -7.38 -2.16 -19.44
N THR A 72 -6.20 -1.61 -19.17
CA THR A 72 -5.36 -1.00 -20.20
C THR A 72 -3.90 -1.34 -19.97
N CYS A 73 -3.13 -1.47 -21.05
CA CYS A 73 -1.69 -1.65 -21.00
C CYS A 73 -1.01 -0.28 -20.86
N VAL A 74 -0.05 -0.17 -19.94
CA VAL A 74 0.75 1.05 -19.75
C VAL A 74 2.24 0.73 -19.79
N THR A 75 3.00 1.61 -20.42
CA THR A 75 4.46 1.55 -20.45
C THR A 75 5.06 2.09 -19.15
N PRO A 76 6.34 1.81 -18.87
CA PRO A 76 7.08 2.48 -17.80
C PRO A 76 6.94 4.02 -17.87
N GLY A 77 6.86 4.65 -16.70
CA GLY A 77 6.65 6.09 -16.55
C GLY A 77 5.17 6.49 -16.41
N THR A 78 4.87 7.77 -16.65
CA THR A 78 3.54 8.34 -16.42
C THR A 78 2.59 8.18 -17.62
N SER A 79 1.45 7.52 -17.39
CA SER A 79 0.35 7.39 -18.34
C SER A 79 -0.85 8.24 -17.92
N TRP A 80 -1.41 9.03 -18.84
CA TRP A 80 -2.67 9.76 -18.60
C TRP A 80 -3.87 8.82 -18.76
N LEU A 81 -4.74 8.80 -17.77
CA LEU A 81 -5.92 7.92 -17.75
C LEU A 81 -7.21 8.64 -18.14
N GLY A 82 -7.21 9.97 -18.08
CA GLY A 82 -8.40 10.77 -18.34
C GLY A 82 -8.59 11.91 -17.35
N PRO A 83 -9.68 12.68 -17.49
CA PRO A 83 -10.07 13.72 -16.55
C PRO A 83 -10.31 13.15 -15.14
N ARG A 84 -9.99 13.94 -14.10
CA ARG A 84 -10.21 13.60 -12.68
C ARG A 84 -11.66 13.25 -12.38
N SER A 85 -12.60 13.86 -13.09
CA SER A 85 -14.05 13.63 -12.96
C SER A 85 -14.53 12.32 -13.58
N LYS A 86 -13.67 11.60 -14.31
CA LYS A 86 -14.01 10.34 -15.00
C LYS A 86 -13.32 9.11 -14.41
N VAL A 87 -12.22 9.29 -13.68
CA VAL A 87 -11.44 8.21 -13.09
C VAL A 87 -11.33 8.38 -11.58
N ARG A 88 -11.73 7.35 -10.83
CA ARG A 88 -11.67 7.28 -9.36
C ARG A 88 -10.33 6.79 -8.84
N ASN A 89 -9.79 5.77 -9.49
CA ASN A 89 -8.57 5.10 -9.08
C ASN A 89 -8.01 4.25 -10.24
N ALA A 90 -6.78 3.76 -10.09
CA ALA A 90 -6.22 2.72 -10.94
C ALA A 90 -5.16 1.88 -10.19
N TRP A 91 -5.03 0.60 -10.53
CA TRP A 91 -4.04 -0.28 -9.89
C TRP A 91 -3.52 -1.36 -10.84
N TYR A 92 -2.35 -1.87 -10.54
CA TYR A 92 -1.75 -2.99 -11.27
C TYR A 92 -2.64 -4.24 -11.19
N ALA A 93 -2.94 -4.84 -12.35
CA ALA A 93 -3.82 -6.00 -12.45
C ALA A 93 -3.08 -7.34 -12.21
N GLY A 94 -1.80 -7.32 -11.83
CA GLY A 94 -1.03 -8.54 -11.54
C GLY A 94 -0.48 -9.26 -12.78
N ARG A 95 -0.49 -8.62 -13.95
CA ARG A 95 -0.01 -9.22 -15.22
C ARG A 95 0.62 -8.19 -16.15
N THR A 96 1.59 -8.64 -16.94
CA THR A 96 2.23 -7.83 -17.98
C THR A 96 1.42 -7.82 -19.29
N CYS A 97 1.84 -6.92 -20.15
CA CYS A 97 1.54 -6.78 -21.56
C CYS A 97 2.82 -6.23 -22.23
#